data_AF-A0A7C3CFE8-F1
#
_entry.id   AF-A0A7C3CFE8-F1
#
_cell.length_a   1.000
_cell.length_b   1.000
_cell.length_c   1.000
_cell.angle_alpha   90.00
_cell.angle_beta   90.00
_cell.angle_gamma   90.00
#
_symmetry.space_group_name_H-M   'P 1'
#
loop_
_entity.id
_entity.type
_entity.pdbx_description
1 polymer ?
#
loop_
_entity_poly.entity_id
_entity_poly.type
_entity_poly.pdbx_seq_one_letter_code
_entity_poly.pdbx_strand_id
1 'polypeptide(L)'
;MPEEGARTDAAGDSGGVPFYRPVGGECELFEKAHRLKLPLLLKGPTGCGKTRFVAHVTARLGLPLYTVACHDDLTAADLTGRYLLKGGETVWTDGPLTRAVRNGGVCYLDEVVEARKDVTVVL
;
A
#
# COMPACT_ATOMS: atom_id res chain seq x y z
N MET A 1 16.07 -11.98 -16.55
CA MET A 1 16.01 -11.13 -15.34
C MET A 1 14.55 -11.12 -14.90
N PRO A 2 14.18 -11.81 -13.82
CA PRO A 2 12.77 -11.92 -13.45
C PRO A 2 12.27 -10.60 -12.86
N GLU A 3 11.07 -10.19 -13.27
CA GLU A 3 10.39 -8.97 -12.90
C GLU A 3 9.75 -9.11 -11.50
N GLU A 4 10.31 -8.47 -10.49
CA GLU A 4 9.72 -8.40 -9.15
C GLU A 4 8.80 -7.17 -9.06
N GLY A 5 7.75 -7.21 -9.88
CA GLY A 5 6.67 -6.22 -9.83
C GLY A 5 5.94 -6.28 -8.49
N ALA A 6 5.64 -5.10 -7.93
CA ALA A 6 4.83 -4.90 -6.73
C ALA A 6 3.74 -5.98 -6.61
N ARG A 7 3.86 -6.85 -5.60
CA ARG A 7 2.85 -7.89 -5.33
C ARG A 7 1.53 -7.19 -5.10
N THR A 8 0.66 -7.33 -6.10
CA THR A 8 -0.74 -6.96 -5.97
C THR A 8 -1.41 -8.13 -5.28
N ASP A 9 -1.37 -8.12 -3.95
CA ASP A 9 -2.27 -8.94 -3.15
C ASP A 9 -3.66 -8.29 -3.29
N ALA A 10 -4.26 -8.46 -4.47
CA ALA A 10 -5.68 -8.27 -4.64
C ALA A 10 -6.32 -9.27 -3.68
N ALA A 11 -6.75 -8.80 -2.52
CA ALA A 11 -7.56 -9.53 -1.56
C ALA A 11 -8.95 -9.77 -2.18
N GLY A 12 -8.98 -10.59 -3.22
CA GLY A 12 -10.10 -11.40 -3.63
C GLY A 12 -9.82 -12.81 -3.14
N ASP A 13 -9.82 -13.01 -1.82
CA ASP A 13 -10.04 -14.34 -1.25
C ASP A 13 -11.02 -14.22 -0.09
N SER A 14 -12.10 -14.97 -0.22
CA SER A 14 -13.11 -15.24 0.80
C SER A 14 -12.48 -16.02 1.97
N GLY A 15 -11.82 -15.32 2.89
CA GLY A 15 -11.06 -15.96 3.98
C GLY A 15 -10.92 -15.14 5.28
N GLY A 16 -11.84 -14.21 5.57
CA GLY A 16 -11.92 -13.53 6.87
C GLY A 16 -10.82 -12.50 7.16
N VAL A 17 -11.01 -11.77 8.26
CA VAL A 17 -10.07 -10.74 8.73
C VAL A 17 -8.77 -11.41 9.22
N PRO A 18 -7.59 -11.03 8.72
CA PRO A 18 -6.31 -11.56 9.20
C PRO A 18 -6.17 -11.37 10.71
N PHE A 19 -5.73 -12.40 11.44
CA PHE A 19 -5.53 -12.25 12.89
C PHE A 19 -4.50 -11.17 13.23
N TYR A 20 -4.85 -10.31 14.19
CA TYR A 20 -4.00 -9.33 14.84
C TYR A 20 -4.49 -9.14 16.27
N ARG A 21 -3.57 -9.01 17.24
CA ARG A 21 -3.89 -8.75 18.63
C ARG A 21 -3.53 -7.29 18.93
N PRO A 22 -4.53 -6.42 19.21
CA PRO A 22 -4.25 -5.06 19.62
C PRO A 22 -3.44 -5.04 20.92
N VAL A 23 -2.46 -4.14 20.99
CA VAL A 23 -1.62 -3.90 22.17
C VAL A 23 -1.96 -2.59 22.88
N GLY A 24 -2.68 -1.69 22.20
CA GLY A 24 -3.19 -0.43 22.74
C GLY A 24 -4.35 0.11 21.90
N GLY A 25 -4.38 1.42 21.70
CA GLY A 25 -5.42 2.12 20.94
C GLY A 25 -5.16 2.25 19.44
N GLU A 26 -4.23 1.49 18.87
CA GLU A 26 -3.78 1.67 17.48
C GLU A 26 -4.88 1.41 16.44
N CYS A 27 -5.77 0.44 16.68
CA CYS A 27 -6.91 0.18 15.79
C CYS A 27 -7.87 1.37 15.76
N GLU A 28 -8.24 1.90 16.93
CA GLU A 28 -9.12 3.08 17.03
C GLU A 28 -8.47 4.33 16.43
N LEU A 29 -7.16 4.50 16.63
CA LEU A 29 -6.41 5.59 16.04
C LEU A 29 -6.39 5.51 14.52
N PHE A 30 -6.20 4.31 13.97
CA PHE A 30 -6.26 4.08 12.52
C PHE A 30 -7.64 4.43 11.96
N GLU A 31 -8.71 3.94 12.58
CA GLU A 31 -10.09 4.22 12.17
C GLU A 31 -10.39 5.73 12.20
N LYS A 32 -9.95 6.42 13.27
CA LYS A 32 -10.12 7.87 13.40
C LYS A 32 -9.34 8.64 12.34
N ALA A 33 -8.08 8.27 12.10
CA ALA A 33 -7.25 8.90 11.09
C ALA A 33 -7.81 8.69 9.68
N HIS A 34 -8.27 7.47 9.37
CA HIS A 34 -8.93 7.16 8.10
C HIS A 34 -10.19 8.02 7.89
N ARG A 35 -11.06 8.12 8.92
CA ARG A 35 -12.26 8.98 8.88
C ARG A 35 -11.93 10.45 8.64
N LEU A 36 -10.82 10.92 9.22
CA LEU A 36 -10.34 12.30 9.07
C LEU A 36 -9.46 12.51 7.82
N LYS A 37 -9.23 11.46 7.01
CA LYS A 37 -8.35 11.47 5.84
C LYS A 37 -6.93 11.96 6.16
N LEU A 38 -6.42 11.57 7.33
CA LEU A 38 -5.07 11.91 7.78
C LEU A 38 -4.08 10.81 7.38
N PRO A 39 -2.91 11.18 6.81
CA PRO A 39 -1.84 10.22 6.57
C PRO A 39 -1.28 9.69 7.90
N LEU A 40 -0.87 8.43 7.92
CA LEU A 40 -0.30 7.77 9.09
C LEU A 40 1.12 7.29 8.79
N LEU A 41 2.03 7.58 9.72
CA LEU A 41 3.38 7.02 9.74
C LEU A 41 3.49 5.98 10.85
N LEU A 42 3.73 4.72 10.46
CA LEU A 42 3.90 3.62 11.41
C LEU A 42 5.38 3.40 11.70
N LYS A 43 5.81 3.68 12.92
CA LYS A 43 7.20 3.48 13.37
C LYS A 43 7.29 2.31 14.35
N GLY A 44 8.28 1.45 14.15
CA GLY A 44 8.58 0.33 15.03
C GLY A 44 9.67 -0.57 14.42
N PRO A 45 10.31 -1.44 15.22
CA PRO A 45 11.35 -2.34 14.71
C PRO A 45 10.79 -3.28 13.64
N THR A 46 11.68 -3.88 12.84
CA THR A 46 11.30 -4.95 11.92
C THR A 46 10.70 -6.12 12.70
N GLY A 47 9.70 -6.80 12.12
CA GLY A 47 9.05 -7.94 12.76
C GLY A 47 8.04 -7.63 13.88
N CYS A 48 7.76 -6.36 14.23
CA CYS A 48 6.76 -6.02 15.25
C CYS A 48 5.30 -6.08 14.77
N GLY A 49 5.06 -6.52 13.52
CA GLY A 49 3.72 -6.74 12.99
C GLY A 49 3.05 -5.55 12.30
N LYS A 50 3.78 -4.52 11.86
CA LYS A 50 3.23 -3.33 11.16
C LYS A 50 2.41 -3.70 9.92
N THR A 51 2.99 -4.51 9.02
CA THR A 51 2.31 -4.98 7.81
C THR A 51 1.05 -5.77 8.15
N ARG A 52 1.10 -6.60 9.20
CA ARG A 52 -0.05 -7.39 9.66
C ARG A 52 -1.14 -6.52 10.30
N PHE A 53 -0.75 -5.50 11.05
CA PHE A 53 -1.66 -4.52 11.61
C PHE A 53 -2.46 -3.84 10.50
N VAL A 54 -1.78 -3.30 9.48
CA VAL A 54 -2.44 -2.62 8.34
C VAL A 54 -3.39 -3.57 7.62
N ALA A 55 -2.95 -4.78 7.29
CA ALA A 55 -3.79 -5.79 6.65
C ALA A 55 -5.03 -6.16 7.48
N HIS A 56 -4.90 -6.22 8.81
CA HIS A 56 -6.02 -6.49 9.70
C HIS A 56 -7.04 -5.34 9.70
N VAL A 57 -6.60 -4.09 9.92
CA VAL A 57 -7.52 -2.95 10.03
C VAL A 57 -8.19 -2.61 8.70
N THR A 58 -7.49 -2.74 7.57
CA THR A 58 -8.11 -2.53 6.25
C THR A 58 -9.13 -3.61 5.94
N ALA A 59 -8.83 -4.88 6.20
CA ALA A 59 -9.79 -5.97 6.04
C ALA A 59 -11.02 -5.81 6.94
N ARG A 60 -10.83 -5.37 8.20
CA ARG A 60 -11.95 -5.08 9.11
C ARG A 60 -12.85 -3.95 8.63
N LEU A 61 -12.27 -2.93 7.99
CA LEU A 61 -13.00 -1.79 7.46
C LEU A 61 -13.55 -2.03 6.05
N GLY A 62 -13.27 -3.19 5.44
CA GLY A 62 -13.65 -3.49 4.06
C GLY A 62 -12.94 -2.61 3.04
N LEU A 63 -11.75 -2.08 3.38
CA LEU A 63 -10.97 -1.20 2.53
C LEU A 63 -9.98 -2.02 1.68
N PRO A 64 -9.90 -1.79 0.36
CA PRO A 64 -8.85 -2.36 -0.47
C PRO A 64 -7.47 -1.91 0.03
N LEU A 65 -6.53 -2.85 0.16
CA LEU A 65 -5.14 -2.57 0.56
C LEU A 65 -4.21 -2.75 -0.64
N TYR A 66 -3.41 -1.71 -0.92
CA TYR A 66 -2.38 -1.71 -1.94
C TYR A 66 -1.02 -1.55 -1.28
N THR A 67 -0.26 -2.64 -1.17
CA THR A 67 1.07 -2.63 -0.58
C THR A 67 2.14 -2.36 -1.63
N VAL A 68 3.07 -1.46 -1.33
CA VAL A 68 4.26 -1.19 -2.12
C VAL A 68 5.48 -1.34 -1.23
N ALA A 69 6.39 -2.24 -1.60
CA ALA A 69 7.69 -2.32 -0.97
C ALA A 69 8.57 -1.21 -1.55
N CYS A 70 9.04 -0.29 -0.70
CA CYS A 70 9.93 0.76 -1.13
C CYS A 70 11.38 0.26 -1.16
N HIS A 71 12.10 0.68 -2.19
CA HIS A 71 13.51 0.37 -2.42
C HIS A 71 14.13 1.47 -3.29
N ASP A 72 15.46 1.52 -3.38
CA ASP A 72 16.20 2.56 -4.11
C ASP A 72 15.89 2.64 -5.62
N ASP A 73 15.41 1.55 -6.22
CA ASP A 73 15.05 1.50 -7.65
C ASP A 73 13.59 1.92 -7.90
N LEU A 74 12.82 2.28 -6.85
CA LEU A 74 11.42 2.67 -7.00
C LEU A 74 11.38 4.05 -7.64
N THR A 75 10.52 4.23 -8.66
CA THR A 75 10.34 5.54 -9.30
C THR A 75 8.93 6.08 -9.08
N ALA A 76 8.76 7.40 -9.25
CA ALA A 76 7.45 8.05 -9.22
C ALA A 76 6.44 7.44 -10.22
N ALA A 77 6.94 6.99 -11.39
CA ALA A 77 6.12 6.35 -12.41
C ALA A 77 5.61 4.96 -11.96
N ASP A 78 6.36 4.26 -11.11
CA ASP A 78 5.92 2.96 -10.59
C ASP A 78 4.75 3.10 -9.61
N LEU A 79 4.70 4.19 -8.84
CA LEU A 79 3.59 4.51 -7.95
C LEU A 79 2.35 5.01 -8.71
N THR A 80 2.55 5.96 -9.62
CA THR A 80 1.46 6.66 -10.33
C THR A 80 0.93 5.88 -11.53
N GLY A 81 1.81 5.23 -12.28
CA GLY A 81 1.46 4.49 -13.48
C GLY A 81 2.37 4.82 -14.65
N ARG A 82 2.34 3.95 -15.65
CA ARG A 82 3.17 4.04 -16.84
C ARG A 82 2.46 3.47 -18.05
N TYR A 83 2.87 3.90 -19.24
CA TYR A 83 2.42 3.31 -20.49
C TYR A 83 3.15 1.99 -20.74
N LEU A 84 2.39 0.94 -21.03
CA LEU A 84 2.90 -0.38 -21.39
C LEU A 84 2.45 -0.75 -22.79
N LEU A 85 3.32 -1.41 -23.54
CA LEU A 85 2.97 -1.98 -24.83
C LEU A 85 2.22 -3.29 -24.60
N LYS A 86 0.96 -3.36 -25.06
CA LYS A 86 0.16 -4.58 -25.06
C LYS A 86 -0.37 -4.80 -26.47
N GLY A 87 0.05 -5.90 -27.10
CA GLY A 87 -0.42 -6.27 -28.44
C GLY A 87 -0.09 -5.25 -29.55
N GLY A 88 0.98 -4.47 -29.40
CA GLY A 88 1.37 -3.43 -30.36
C GLY A 88 0.76 -2.04 -30.11
N GLU A 89 -0.09 -1.90 -29.09
CA GLU A 89 -0.67 -0.62 -28.68
C GLU A 89 -0.09 -0.13 -27.35
N THR A 90 0.08 1.18 -27.21
CA THR A 90 0.51 1.84 -25.98
C THR A 90 -0.70 2.06 -25.06
N VAL A 91 -0.78 1.30 -23.97
CA VAL A 91 -1.89 1.35 -23.02
C VAL A 91 -1.42 1.90 -21.68
N TRP A 92 -2.15 2.87 -21.13
CA TRP A 92 -1.90 3.36 -19.78
C TRP A 92 -2.21 2.27 -18.74
N THR A 93 -1.29 2.04 -17.80
CA THR A 93 -1.48 1.12 -16.68
C THR A 93 -1.30 1.87 -15.37
N ASP A 94 -2.36 1.97 -14.58
CA ASP A 94 -2.36 2.63 -13.27
C ASP A 94 -1.42 1.89 -12.29
N GLY A 95 -0.59 2.67 -11.59
CA GLY A 95 0.23 2.20 -10.48
C GLY A 95 -0.58 1.98 -9.20
N PRO A 96 0.00 1.37 -8.15
CA PRO A 96 -0.68 1.04 -6.91
C PRO A 96 -1.24 2.27 -6.19
N LEU A 97 -0.56 3.42 -6.23
CA LEU A 97 -1.06 4.66 -5.64
C LEU A 97 -2.29 5.17 -6.38
N THR A 98 -2.25 5.21 -7.72
CA THR A 98 -3.39 5.65 -8.53
C THR A 98 -4.60 4.74 -8.37
N ARG A 99 -4.39 3.41 -8.30
CA ARG A 99 -5.47 2.46 -8.02
C ARG A 99 -6.07 2.66 -6.63
N ALA A 100 -5.26 2.92 -5.61
CA ALA A 100 -5.75 3.22 -4.26
C ALA A 100 -6.62 4.48 -4.25
N VAL A 101 -6.19 5.54 -4.93
CA VAL A 101 -6.94 6.79 -5.03
C VAL A 101 -8.25 6.60 -5.81
N ARG A 102 -8.23 5.91 -6.97
CA ARG A 102 -9.43 5.68 -7.79
C ARG A 102 -10.46 4.80 -7.08
N ASN A 103 -10.02 3.77 -6.37
CA ASN A 103 -10.91 2.77 -5.78
C ASN A 103 -11.28 3.07 -4.32
N GLY A 104 -10.77 4.16 -3.74
CA GLY A 104 -11.01 4.52 -2.34
C GLY A 104 -10.37 3.54 -1.34
N GLY A 105 -9.16 3.06 -1.65
CA GLY A 105 -8.41 2.13 -0.81
C GLY A 105 -7.29 2.78 0.01
N VAL A 106 -6.57 1.94 0.75
CA VAL A 106 -5.38 2.30 1.50
C VAL A 106 -4.15 1.92 0.68
N CYS A 107 -3.26 2.90 0.44
CA CYS A 107 -1.92 2.64 -0.06
C CYS A 107 -0.96 2.52 1.12
N TYR A 108 -0.33 1.36 1.29
CA TYR A 108 0.67 1.09 2.32
C TYR A 108 2.06 1.03 1.69
N LEU A 109 2.93 1.95 2.12
CA LEU A 109 4.32 2.03 1.68
C LEU A 109 5.20 1.41 2.75
N ASP A 110 5.66 0.18 2.51
CA ASP A 110 6.56 -0.51 3.42
C ASP A 110 7.99 -0.06 3.19
N GLU A 111 8.76 0.09 4.26
CA GLU A 111 10.16 0.56 4.22
C GLU A 111 10.33 1.89 3.45
N VAL A 112 9.39 2.84 3.61
CA VAL A 112 9.41 4.15 2.91
C VAL A 112 10.71 4.95 3.11
N VAL A 113 11.48 4.63 4.15
CA VAL A 113 12.81 5.22 4.41
C VAL A 113 13.88 4.77 3.41
N GLU A 114 13.71 3.61 2.79
CA GLU A 114 14.57 3.05 1.73
C GLU A 114 14.15 3.55 0.34
N ALA A 115 13.07 4.35 0.25
CA ALA A 115 12.67 4.97 -1.02
C ALA A 115 13.57 6.17 -1.34
N ARG A 116 13.86 6.38 -2.62
CA ARG A 116 14.52 7.62 -3.05
C ARG A 116 13.66 8.85 -2.71
N LYS A 117 14.34 9.94 -2.37
CA LYS A 117 13.72 11.20 -1.92
C LYS A 117 12.80 11.85 -2.97
N ASP A 118 13.04 11.61 -4.25
CA ASP A 118 12.22 12.12 -5.36
C ASP A 118 10.86 11.41 -5.45
N VAL A 119 10.78 10.15 -5.01
CA VAL A 119 9.53 9.40 -4.90
C VAL A 119 8.66 9.93 -3.76
N THR A 120 9.25 10.30 -2.64
CA THR A 120 8.52 10.82 -1.47
C THR A 120 7.76 12.12 -1.78
N VAL A 121 8.20 12.92 -2.75
CA VAL A 121 7.54 14.19 -3.13
C VAL A 121 6.18 13.96 -3.78
N VAL A 122 5.94 12.78 -4.33
CA VAL A 122 4.67 12.43 -5.00
C VAL A 122 3.58 12.02 -4.01
N LEU A 123 3.93 11.84 -2.74
CA LEU A 123 3.08 11.33 -1.66
C LEU A 123 2.36 12.44 -0.87
#